data_AF-A0A1A8YFD0-F1
#
_entry.id   AF-A0A1A8YFD0-F1
#
_cell.length_a   1.000
_cell.length_b   1.000
_cell.length_c   1.000
_cell.angle_alpha   90.00
_cell.angle_beta   90.00
_cell.angle_gamma   90.00
#
_symmetry.space_group_name_H-M   'P 1'
#
loop_
_entity.id
_entity.type
_entity.pdbx_description
1 polymer ?
#
loop_
_entity_poly.entity_id
_entity_poly.type
_entity_poly.pdbx_seq_one_letter_code
_entity_poly.pdbx_strand_id
1 'polypeptide(L)'
;NNFPIAYKTWGTLNEACDNVLVICHALTGSADVADWWGPLLGNDLAFDPSRFFIICLNSMGSPYGSFSPLTINEQTGTRYGPEFPLCTVRDDVRAHRIVLDSFRCEINSVRYRRIHGRDVEPWSGLPCTVMNT
;
A
#
# COMPACT_ATOMS: atom_id res chain seq x y z
N ASN A 1 5.86 16.90 -8.99
CA ASN A 1 6.63 16.10 -8.01
C ASN A 1 6.33 14.63 -8.22
N ASN A 2 7.29 13.90 -8.78
CA ASN A 2 7.22 12.47 -8.96
C ASN A 2 8.07 11.83 -7.85
N PHE A 3 7.45 11.04 -6.96
CA PHE A 3 8.18 10.32 -5.92
C PHE A 3 7.83 8.83 -5.98
N PRO A 4 8.79 7.93 -5.74
CA PRO A 4 8.57 6.51 -5.91
C PRO A 4 7.70 5.96 -4.78
N ILE A 5 6.77 5.09 -5.13
CA ILE A 5 6.03 4.25 -4.18
C ILE A 5 6.23 2.80 -4.64
N ALA A 6 6.90 2.00 -3.81
CA ALA A 6 7.05 0.58 -4.08
C ALA A 6 5.77 -0.15 -3.67
N TYR A 7 5.31 -1.08 -4.49
CA TYR A 7 4.18 -1.93 -4.18
C TYR A 7 4.37 -3.31 -4.78
N LYS A 8 3.64 -4.29 -4.25
CA LYS A 8 3.58 -5.65 -4.79
C LYS A 8 2.13 -6.10 -4.87
N THR A 9 1.82 -6.87 -5.88
CA THR A 9 0.46 -7.33 -6.18
C THR A 9 0.39 -8.84 -6.31
N TRP A 10 -0.77 -9.40 -5.98
CA TRP A 10 -1.11 -10.81 -6.20
C TRP A 10 -2.53 -10.91 -6.73
N GLY A 11 -2.78 -11.93 -7.56
CA GLY A 11 -4.08 -12.09 -8.22
C GLY A 11 -4.25 -11.14 -9.41
N THR A 12 -5.50 -11.02 -9.88
CA THR A 12 -5.85 -10.23 -11.08
C THR A 12 -7.00 -9.28 -10.77
N LEU A 13 -6.85 -8.03 -11.19
CA LEU A 13 -7.91 -7.01 -11.12
C LEU A 13 -9.02 -7.36 -12.10
N ASN A 14 -10.26 -7.45 -11.61
CA ASN A 14 -11.40 -7.77 -12.46
C ASN A 14 -11.89 -6.53 -13.24
N GLU A 15 -12.74 -6.75 -14.25
CA GLU A 15 -13.26 -5.66 -15.10
C GLU A 15 -14.10 -4.63 -14.32
N ALA A 16 -14.79 -5.07 -13.26
CA ALA A 16 -15.61 -4.21 -12.40
C ALA A 16 -14.80 -3.40 -11.37
N CYS A 17 -13.52 -3.72 -11.19
CA CYS A 17 -12.61 -3.13 -10.21
C CYS A 17 -13.17 -3.02 -8.79
N ASP A 18 -13.87 -4.06 -8.36
CA ASP A 18 -14.46 -4.18 -7.03
C ASP A 18 -13.79 -5.25 -6.15
N ASN A 19 -12.79 -5.96 -6.70
CA ASN A 19 -12.09 -7.04 -6.02
C ASN A 19 -10.74 -6.63 -5.40
N VAL A 20 -10.52 -5.35 -5.11
CA VAL A 20 -9.25 -4.85 -4.57
C VAL A 20 -9.15 -5.04 -3.06
N LEU A 21 -8.08 -5.72 -2.61
CA LEU A 21 -7.72 -5.86 -1.21
C LEU A 21 -6.39 -5.17 -0.94
N VAL A 22 -6.44 -4.05 -0.21
CA VAL A 22 -5.25 -3.30 0.21
C VAL A 22 -4.76 -3.84 1.56
N ILE A 23 -3.49 -4.22 1.59
CA ILE A 23 -2.80 -4.62 2.81
C ILE A 23 -1.79 -3.54 3.17
N CYS A 24 -1.78 -3.12 4.43
CA CYS A 24 -0.76 -2.21 4.95
C CYS A 24 0.16 -2.93 5.93
N HIS A 25 1.45 -2.82 5.67
CA HIS A 25 2.47 -3.42 6.50
C HIS A 25 2.63 -2.67 7.86
N ALA A 26 3.23 -3.35 8.84
CA ALA A 26 3.61 -2.75 10.12
C ALA A 26 4.83 -1.83 9.98
N LEU A 27 5.22 -1.11 11.05
CA LEU A 27 6.30 -0.12 11.03
C LEU A 27 7.62 -0.62 10.39
N THR A 28 7.98 -1.89 10.62
CA THR A 28 9.21 -2.52 10.09
C THR A 28 8.95 -3.46 8.92
N GLY A 29 7.72 -3.53 8.43
CA GLY A 29 7.35 -4.37 7.29
C GLY A 29 7.71 -3.72 5.95
N SER A 30 7.56 -4.52 4.88
CA SER A 30 7.73 -4.08 3.49
C SER A 30 6.45 -4.36 2.69
N ALA A 31 6.44 -3.97 1.42
CA ALA A 31 5.36 -4.34 0.50
C ALA A 31 5.24 -5.86 0.24
N ASP A 32 6.21 -6.68 0.65
CA ASP A 32 6.18 -8.12 0.36
C ASP A 32 5.42 -8.94 1.40
N VAL A 33 4.10 -8.99 1.26
CA VAL A 33 3.19 -9.75 2.15
C VAL A 33 3.59 -11.23 2.28
N ALA A 34 4.15 -11.83 1.24
CA ALA A 34 4.54 -13.23 1.28
C ALA A 34 5.70 -13.49 2.27
N ASP A 35 6.54 -12.48 2.53
CA ASP A 35 7.69 -12.58 3.43
C ASP A 35 7.25 -12.66 4.91
N TRP A 36 6.27 -11.83 5.30
CA TRP A 36 5.86 -11.71 6.71
C TRP A 36 4.49 -12.34 7.03
N TRP A 37 3.63 -12.58 6.03
CA TRP A 37 2.31 -13.23 6.15
C TRP A 37 2.08 -14.31 5.08
N GLY A 38 3.15 -14.91 4.55
CA GLY A 38 3.08 -15.99 3.56
C GLY A 38 2.06 -17.10 3.87
N PRO A 39 1.97 -17.63 5.10
CA PRO A 39 0.99 -18.66 5.46
C PRO A 39 -0.48 -18.23 5.37
N LEU A 40 -0.76 -16.93 5.24
CA LEU A 40 -2.11 -16.39 5.06
C LEU A 40 -2.45 -16.11 3.58
N LEU A 41 -1.45 -16.21 2.69
CA LEU A 41 -1.54 -15.89 1.27
C LEU A 41 -1.63 -17.16 0.42
N GLY A 42 -2.77 -17.36 -0.23
CA GLY A 42 -3.02 -18.54 -1.06
C GLY A 42 -4.52 -18.81 -1.27
N ASN A 43 -4.82 -19.75 -2.16
CA ASN A 43 -6.19 -20.12 -2.49
C ASN A 43 -6.94 -20.59 -1.23
N ASP A 44 -8.18 -20.10 -1.05
CA ASP A 44 -9.03 -20.36 0.12
C ASP A 44 -8.46 -19.90 1.47
N LEU A 45 -7.41 -19.06 1.47
CA LEU A 45 -6.84 -18.45 2.68
C LEU A 45 -7.37 -17.03 2.90
N ALA A 46 -6.91 -16.38 3.98
CA ALA A 46 -7.34 -15.03 4.32
C ALA A 46 -6.98 -13.99 3.25
N PHE A 47 -5.85 -14.18 2.58
CA PHE A 47 -5.42 -13.40 1.42
C PHE A 47 -5.46 -14.30 0.19
N ASP A 48 -6.63 -14.42 -0.41
CA ASP A 48 -6.86 -15.31 -1.54
C ASP A 48 -6.68 -14.57 -2.89
N PRO A 49 -5.58 -14.81 -3.63
CA PRO A 49 -5.33 -14.15 -4.92
C PRO A 49 -6.21 -14.70 -6.06
N SER A 50 -6.95 -15.81 -5.85
CA SER A 50 -7.95 -16.29 -6.81
C SER A 50 -9.24 -15.47 -6.76
N ARG A 51 -9.47 -14.76 -5.64
CA ARG A 51 -10.68 -13.95 -5.39
C ARG A 51 -10.41 -12.45 -5.47
N PHE A 52 -9.27 -12.02 -4.95
CA PHE A 52 -8.93 -10.61 -4.82
C PHE A 52 -7.72 -10.24 -5.68
N PHE A 53 -7.74 -9.02 -6.20
CA PHE A 53 -6.53 -8.30 -6.55
C PHE A 53 -5.93 -7.72 -5.26
N ILE A 54 -4.93 -8.40 -4.74
CA ILE A 54 -4.29 -8.03 -3.49
C ILE A 54 -3.14 -7.10 -3.81
N ILE A 55 -3.06 -5.97 -3.10
CA ILE A 55 -1.97 -5.01 -3.25
C ILE A 55 -1.47 -4.58 -1.88
N CYS A 56 -0.15 -4.54 -1.72
CA CYS A 56 0.50 -3.94 -0.57
C CYS A 56 1.44 -2.84 -1.05
N LEU A 57 1.21 -1.62 -0.55
CA LEU A 57 2.01 -0.45 -0.88
C LEU A 57 2.90 -0.10 0.30
N ASN A 58 4.18 0.13 0.02
CA ASN A 58 5.16 0.45 1.03
C ASN A 58 5.02 1.92 1.47
N SER A 59 4.99 2.17 2.78
CA SER A 59 4.91 3.52 3.37
C SER A 59 6.09 4.40 2.99
N MET A 60 5.86 5.71 2.95
CA MET A 60 6.95 6.69 2.84
C MET A 60 7.82 6.67 4.10
N GLY A 61 9.11 6.95 3.92
CA GLY A 61 10.14 6.81 4.95
C GLY A 61 10.70 5.39 5.07
N SER A 62 10.01 4.37 4.54
CA SER A 62 10.49 2.99 4.53
C SER A 62 11.71 2.81 3.62
N PRO A 63 12.74 2.04 4.02
CA PRO A 63 13.91 1.78 3.19
C PRO A 63 13.63 0.83 2.02
N TYR A 64 12.43 0.27 1.90
CA TYR A 64 12.07 -0.76 0.91
C TYR A 64 11.50 -0.19 -0.39
N GLY A 65 12.20 0.79 -0.98
CA GLY A 65 11.95 1.27 -2.36
C GLY A 65 10.95 2.42 -2.54
N SER A 66 10.16 2.76 -1.51
CA SER A 66 9.35 3.99 -1.51
C SER A 66 10.21 5.23 -1.22
N PHE A 67 9.63 6.40 -1.43
CA PHE A 67 10.22 7.69 -1.08
C PHE A 67 10.66 7.69 0.38
N SER A 68 11.95 7.88 0.61
CA SER A 68 12.58 7.66 1.92
C SER A 68 13.87 8.46 2.06
N PRO A 69 14.49 8.48 3.26
CA PRO A 69 15.82 9.05 3.44
C PRO A 69 16.90 8.49 2.49
N LEU A 70 16.65 7.30 1.90
CA LEU A 70 17.55 6.67 0.95
C LEU A 70 17.35 7.15 -0.50
N THR A 71 16.25 7.86 -0.79
CA THR A 71 15.98 8.42 -2.12
C THR A 71 16.99 9.52 -2.44
N ILE A 72 17.41 9.59 -3.72
CA ILE A 72 18.26 10.68 -4.23
C ILE A 72 17.40 11.93 -4.40
N ASN A 73 17.84 13.03 -3.78
CA ASN A 73 17.29 14.35 -4.02
C ASN A 73 17.83 14.86 -5.37
N GLU A 74 16.92 15.10 -6.32
CA GLU A 74 17.27 15.58 -7.67
C GLU A 74 17.96 16.95 -7.68
N GLN A 75 17.72 17.78 -6.66
CA GLN A 75 18.33 19.11 -6.56
C GLN A 75 19.78 19.05 -6.06
N THR A 76 20.11 18.11 -5.18
CA THR A 76 21.44 18.01 -4.57
C THR A 76 22.28 16.88 -5.18
N GLY A 77 21.67 15.93 -5.89
CA GLY A 77 22.33 14.73 -6.40
C GLY A 77 22.72 13.72 -5.31
N THR A 78 22.34 13.95 -4.06
CA THR A 78 22.68 13.12 -2.90
C THR A 78 21.43 12.55 -2.24
N ARG A 79 21.58 11.55 -1.36
CA ARG A 79 20.45 11.02 -0.59
C ARG A 79 19.88 12.09 0.34
N TYR A 80 18.56 12.11 0.53
CA TYR A 80 17.90 13.01 1.49
C TYR A 80 18.50 12.89 2.90
N GLY A 81 18.71 11.65 3.38
CA GLY A 81 19.27 11.40 4.69
C GLY A 81 18.53 12.16 5.80
N PRO A 82 19.21 12.97 6.62
CA PRO A 82 18.58 13.74 7.70
C PRO A 82 17.64 14.85 7.22
N GLU A 83 17.77 15.30 5.97
CA GLU A 83 16.92 16.34 5.37
C GLU A 83 15.60 15.78 4.81
N PHE A 84 15.32 14.49 5.04
CA PHE A 84 14.08 13.88 4.58
C PHE A 84 12.87 14.52 5.28
N PRO A 85 11.83 14.95 4.54
CA PRO A 85 10.67 15.59 5.13
C PRO A 85 9.90 14.62 6.02
N LEU A 86 9.24 15.16 7.05
CA LEU A 86 8.32 14.37 7.88
C LEU A 86 7.13 13.91 7.05
N CYS A 87 6.89 12.60 7.02
CA CYS A 87 5.72 11.99 6.39
C CYS A 87 4.68 11.60 7.44
N THR A 88 3.39 11.78 7.11
CA THR A 88 2.28 11.35 7.94
C THR A 88 1.51 10.18 7.31
N VAL A 89 0.70 9.48 8.12
CA VAL A 89 -0.21 8.43 7.60
C VAL A 89 -1.16 8.99 6.54
N ARG A 90 -1.55 10.26 6.62
CA ARG A 90 -2.41 10.88 5.59
C ARG A 90 -1.67 11.04 4.25
N ASP A 91 -0.37 11.29 4.31
CA ASP A 91 0.45 11.40 3.11
C ASP A 91 0.61 10.02 2.45
N ASP A 92 0.80 8.95 3.25
CA ASP A 92 0.77 7.57 2.75
C ASP A 92 -0.55 7.25 2.05
N VAL A 93 -1.69 7.54 2.70
CA VAL A 93 -3.02 7.31 2.12
C VAL A 93 -3.19 8.05 0.79
N ARG A 94 -2.76 9.32 0.70
CA ARG A 94 -2.81 10.10 -0.54
C ARG A 94 -1.90 9.53 -1.62
N ALA A 95 -0.67 9.16 -1.28
CA ALA A 95 0.27 8.55 -2.21
C ALA A 95 -0.25 7.21 -2.73
N HIS A 96 -0.80 6.38 -1.86
CA HIS A 96 -1.41 5.11 -2.22
C HIS A 96 -2.64 5.32 -3.12
N ARG A 97 -3.42 6.39 -2.91
CA ARG A 97 -4.56 6.72 -3.79
C ARG A 97 -4.11 6.99 -5.20
N ILE A 98 -3.05 7.77 -5.38
CA ILE A 98 -2.51 8.08 -6.69
C ILE A 98 -2.07 6.80 -7.42
N VAL A 99 -1.42 5.86 -6.70
CA VAL A 99 -1.03 4.56 -7.27
C VAL A 99 -2.26 3.74 -7.64
N LEU A 100 -3.25 3.66 -6.77
CA LEU A 100 -4.50 2.94 -7.01
C LEU A 100 -5.28 3.50 -8.21
N ASP A 101 -5.37 4.83 -8.33
CA ASP A 101 -6.02 5.50 -9.46
C ASP A 101 -5.28 5.28 -10.79
N SER A 102 -4.01 4.90 -10.76
CA SER A 102 -3.24 4.59 -11.96
C SER A 102 -3.63 3.26 -12.63
N PHE A 103 -4.37 2.38 -11.94
CA PHE A 103 -4.76 1.05 -12.45
C PHE A 103 -5.84 1.06 -13.54
N ARG A 104 -6.08 2.20 -14.21
CA ARG A 104 -6.97 2.38 -15.38
C ARG A 104 -8.44 1.99 -15.18
N CYS A 105 -8.86 1.73 -13.96
CA CYS A 105 -10.25 1.56 -13.62
C CYS A 105 -10.58 2.29 -12.33
N GLU A 106 -11.82 2.75 -12.24
CA GLU A 106 -12.33 3.35 -11.02
C GLU A 106 -12.45 2.25 -9.97
N ILE A 107 -11.57 2.28 -8.97
CA ILE A 107 -11.64 1.31 -7.88
C ILE A 107 -12.91 1.58 -7.09
N ASN A 108 -13.89 0.69 -7.24
CA ASN A 108 -15.23 0.84 -6.70
C ASN A 108 -15.35 0.32 -5.27
N SER A 109 -14.41 -0.55 -4.86
CA SER A 109 -14.38 -1.15 -3.52
C SER A 109 -12.95 -1.45 -3.12
N VAL A 110 -12.58 -1.01 -1.91
CA VAL A 110 -11.30 -1.33 -1.27
C VAL A 110 -11.58 -1.99 0.06
N ARG A 111 -11.03 -3.18 0.25
CA ARG A 111 -10.98 -3.81 1.57
C ARG A 111 -9.63 -3.55 2.20
N TYR A 112 -9.64 -3.29 3.51
CA TYR A 112 -8.42 -2.96 4.24
C TYR A 112 -8.15 -3.97 5.34
N ARG A 113 -6.88 -4.35 5.50
CA ARG A 113 -6.42 -5.13 6.66
C ARG A 113 -5.15 -4.52 7.27
N ARG A 114 -5.21 -4.15 8.57
CA ARG A 114 -4.09 -3.57 9.34
C ARG A 114 -3.50 -4.56 10.33
N ILE A 115 -2.23 -4.33 10.69
CA ILE A 115 -1.49 -5.19 11.62
C ILE A 115 -1.64 -4.75 13.09
N HIS A 116 -1.66 -3.45 13.46
CA HIS A 116 -1.89 -3.00 14.86
C HIS A 116 -2.39 -1.54 14.95
N GLY A 117 -3.36 -1.29 15.85
CA GLY A 117 -3.63 -0.06 16.63
C GLY A 117 -3.45 1.31 15.97
N ARG A 118 -4.42 1.73 15.15
CA ARG A 118 -5.01 3.09 15.01
C ARG A 118 -5.88 3.06 13.74
N ASP A 119 -7.11 3.53 13.86
CA ASP A 119 -8.06 3.56 12.76
C ASP A 119 -7.43 4.25 11.54
N VAL A 120 -7.43 3.56 10.41
CA VAL A 120 -7.32 4.26 9.13
C VAL A 120 -8.67 4.92 8.95
N GLU A 121 -8.67 6.24 8.92
CA GLU A 121 -9.84 6.98 8.47
C GLU A 121 -10.32 6.38 7.14
N PRO A 122 -11.63 6.10 6.99
CA PRO A 122 -12.20 5.70 5.72
C PRO A 122 -11.72 6.66 4.64
N TRP A 123 -11.28 6.11 3.51
CA TRP A 123 -10.93 6.92 2.36
C TRP A 123 -12.20 7.69 1.97
N SER A 124 -12.15 9.02 2.05
CA SER A 124 -13.31 9.88 1.87
C SER A 124 -13.99 9.58 0.52
N GLY A 125 -15.08 8.83 0.56
CA GLY A 125 -15.92 8.52 -0.60
C GLY A 125 -15.88 7.09 -1.15
N LEU A 126 -14.98 6.21 -0.69
CA LEU A 126 -15.00 4.79 -1.10
C LEU A 126 -15.61 3.93 0.01
N PRO A 127 -16.45 2.92 -0.31
CA PRO A 127 -16.91 1.94 0.65
C PRO A 127 -15.71 1.11 1.13
N CYS A 128 -15.04 1.56 2.18
CA CYS A 128 -13.94 0.86 2.83
C CYS A 128 -14.53 -0.15 3.84
N THR A 129 -14.38 -1.44 3.56
CA THR A 129 -14.68 -2.47 4.57
C THR A 129 -13.38 -2.86 5.25
N VAL A 130 -13.25 -2.49 6.53
CA VAL A 130 -12.16 -2.96 7.39
C VAL A 130 -12.47 -4.40 7.80
N MET A 131 -11.59 -5.35 7.44
CA MET A 131 -11.72 -6.72 7.92
C MET A 131 -10.86 -6.89 9.17
N ASN A 132 -11.50 -7.08 10.33
CA ASN A 132 -10.81 -7.46 11.57
C ASN A 132 -10.51 -8.96 11.57
N THR A 133 -9.38 -9.33 12.17
CA THR A 133 -9.10 -10.70 12.66
C THR A 133 -9.80 -10.95 13.97
#